data_AF-A0A5S4TK44-F1
#
_entry.id   AF-A0A5S4TK44-F1
#
_cell.length_a   1.000
_cell.length_b   1.000
_cell.length_c   1.000
_cell.angle_alpha   90.00
_cell.angle_beta   90.00
_cell.angle_gamma   90.00
#
_symmetry.space_group_name_H-M   'P 1'
#
loop_
_entity.id
_entity.type
_entity.pdbx_description
1 polymer ?
#
loop_
_entity_poly.entity_id
_entity_poly.type
_entity_poly.pdbx_seq_one_letter_code
_entity_poly.pdbx_strand_id
1 'polypeptide(L)'
;SIKAILRGYDVYIIQSTSYPVSNHLMELLIMVDACVRASAHSINVVLPYFGYARQDRIASSREPLTAKLVANMLVKAGVSRVLTLDLHAVQVQGFFDIPVDNLYTVPLFAKHYCDKGFLGSDVVVVSPKNSGVKRARSLAEYLD
;
A
#
# COMPACT_ATOMS: atom_id res chain seq x y z
N SER A 1 -9.94 -13.14 19.60
CA SER A 1 -9.72 -12.27 20.78
C SER A 1 -8.23 -12.02 20.93
N ILE A 2 -7.84 -10.78 21.26
CA ILE A 2 -6.43 -10.44 21.52
C ILE A 2 -6.08 -10.92 22.93
N LYS A 3 -5.03 -11.74 23.06
CA LYS A 3 -4.66 -12.39 24.33
C LYS A 3 -3.69 -11.57 25.18
N ALA A 4 -3.13 -10.48 24.64
CA ALA A 4 -2.13 -9.65 25.30
C ALA A 4 -2.69 -8.25 25.64
N ILE A 5 -2.08 -7.59 26.63
CA ILE A 5 -2.42 -6.20 27.00
C ILE A 5 -1.82 -5.26 25.95
N LEU A 6 -2.67 -4.52 25.24
CA LEU A 6 -2.25 -3.54 24.23
C LEU A 6 -2.40 -2.09 24.70
N ARG A 7 -2.95 -1.86 25.90
CA ARG A 7 -3.23 -0.51 26.40
C ARG A 7 -1.96 0.34 26.45
N GLY A 8 -1.99 1.48 25.77
CA GLY A 8 -0.86 2.43 25.76
C GLY A 8 0.30 2.06 24.83
N TYR A 9 0.21 0.96 24.08
CA TYR A 9 1.24 0.57 23.11
C TYR A 9 0.93 1.08 21.70
N ASP A 10 1.99 1.34 20.94
CA ASP A 10 1.93 1.53 19.50
C ASP A 10 1.89 0.16 18.81
N VAL A 11 0.75 -0.15 18.20
CA VAL A 11 0.50 -1.45 17.59
C VAL A 11 0.79 -1.38 16.10
N TYR A 12 1.49 -2.39 15.59
CA TYR A 12 1.73 -2.58 14.16
C TYR A 12 1.02 -3.84 13.69
N ILE A 13 0.08 -3.69 12.76
CA ILE A 13 -0.62 -4.82 12.12
C ILE A 13 -0.07 -4.97 10.71
N ILE A 14 0.56 -6.10 10.44
CA ILE A 14 1.08 -6.43 9.11
C ILE A 14 0.07 -7.33 8.42
N GLN A 15 -0.63 -6.82 7.42
CA GLN A 15 -1.60 -7.59 6.66
C GLN A 15 -1.68 -7.13 5.22
N SER A 16 -1.56 -8.08 4.29
CA SER A 16 -1.87 -7.85 2.88
C SER A 16 -3.37 -8.00 2.66
N THR A 17 -3.95 -7.19 1.78
CA THR A 17 -5.33 -7.41 1.30
C THR A 17 -5.34 -7.98 -0.12
N SER A 18 -4.37 -8.84 -0.45
CA SER A 18 -4.37 -9.62 -1.69
C SER A 18 -5.49 -10.66 -1.69
N TYR A 19 -5.67 -11.40 -2.80
CA TYR A 19 -6.75 -12.40 -2.91
C TYR A 19 -6.71 -13.42 -1.76
N PRO A 20 -7.85 -13.76 -1.12
CA PRO A 20 -9.19 -13.17 -1.30
C PRO A 20 -9.34 -11.79 -0.62
N VAL A 21 -9.48 -10.75 -1.44
CA VAL A 21 -9.33 -9.33 -1.02
C VAL A 21 -10.30 -8.94 0.10
N SER A 22 -11.59 -9.22 -0.08
CA SER A 22 -12.63 -8.81 0.88
C SER A 22 -12.47 -9.49 2.24
N ASN A 23 -12.04 -10.76 2.26
CA ASN A 23 -11.87 -11.51 3.50
C ASN A 23 -10.72 -10.94 4.32
N HIS A 24 -9.56 -10.70 3.69
CA HIS A 24 -8.41 -10.11 4.36
C HIS A 24 -8.67 -8.67 4.80
N LEU A 25 -9.43 -7.90 4.01
CA LEU A 25 -9.86 -6.56 4.40
C LEU A 25 -10.75 -6.60 5.65
N MET A 26 -11.74 -7.49 5.67
CA MET A 26 -12.61 -7.64 6.85
C MET A 26 -11.83 -8.12 8.08
N GLU A 27 -10.92 -9.08 7.90
CA GLU A 27 -10.05 -9.55 8.98
C GLU A 27 -9.19 -8.42 9.56
N LEU A 28 -8.59 -7.59 8.69
CA LEU A 28 -7.85 -6.41 9.10
C LEU A 28 -8.70 -5.44 9.91
N LEU A 29 -9.91 -5.11 9.42
CA LEU A 29 -10.82 -4.20 10.13
C LEU A 29 -11.24 -4.76 11.50
N ILE A 30 -11.46 -6.07 11.61
CA ILE A 30 -11.77 -6.74 12.88
C ILE A 30 -10.58 -6.66 13.85
N MET A 31 -9.35 -6.85 13.37
CA MET A 31 -8.15 -6.72 14.20
C MET A 31 -7.95 -5.28 14.70
N VAL A 32 -8.19 -4.29 13.82
CA VAL A 32 -8.13 -2.87 14.19
C VAL A 32 -9.18 -2.54 15.25
N ASP A 33 -10.45 -2.93 15.07
CA ASP A 33 -11.51 -2.71 16.06
C ASP A 33 -11.15 -3.34 17.42
N ALA A 34 -10.59 -4.55 17.43
CA ALA A 34 -10.13 -5.19 18.64
C ALA A 34 -8.99 -4.41 19.34
N CYS A 35 -8.06 -3.83 18.60
CA CYS A 35 -6.98 -2.99 19.14
C CYS A 35 -7.52 -1.68 19.73
N VAL A 36 -8.51 -1.05 19.06
CA VAL A 36 -9.18 0.16 19.56
C VAL A 36 -9.87 -0.13 20.90
N ARG A 37 -10.63 -1.23 20.98
CA ARG A 37 -11.30 -1.66 22.23
C ARG A 37 -10.31 -2.03 23.34
N ALA A 38 -9.12 -2.48 22.98
CA ALA A 38 -8.02 -2.73 23.91
C ALA A 38 -7.28 -1.44 24.35
N SER A 39 -7.69 -0.26 23.86
CA SER A 39 -7.10 1.05 24.18
C SER A 39 -5.63 1.17 23.76
N ALA A 40 -5.28 0.62 22.59
CA ALA A 40 -3.98 0.88 21.96
C ALA A 40 -3.73 2.39 21.83
N HIS A 41 -2.47 2.83 21.98
CA HIS A 41 -2.11 4.25 21.84
C HIS A 41 -2.20 4.71 20.38
N SER A 42 -1.61 3.94 19.48
CA SER A 42 -1.74 4.10 18.03
C SER A 42 -1.85 2.74 17.35
N ILE A 43 -2.50 2.73 16.17
CA ILE A 43 -2.67 1.51 15.36
C ILE A 43 -2.13 1.82 13.97
N ASN A 44 -0.93 1.32 13.69
CA ASN A 44 -0.22 1.50 12.43
C ASN A 44 -0.43 0.24 11.59
N VAL A 45 -0.94 0.38 10.38
CA VAL A 45 -1.15 -0.76 9.49
C VAL A 45 -0.07 -0.78 8.43
N VAL A 46 0.66 -1.89 8.36
CA VAL A 46 1.57 -2.21 7.26
C VAL A 46 0.79 -3.05 6.25
N LEU A 47 0.49 -2.44 5.09
CA LEU A 47 -0.25 -3.00 3.96
C LEU A 47 0.69 -3.19 2.77
N PRO A 48 1.41 -4.33 2.67
CA PRO A 48 2.30 -4.59 1.54
C PRO A 48 1.61 -4.53 0.17
N TYR A 49 0.31 -4.85 0.13
CA TYR A 49 -0.51 -4.69 -1.05
C TYR A 49 -1.84 -4.04 -0.67
N PHE A 50 -2.10 -2.85 -1.20
CA PHE A 50 -3.36 -2.15 -1.03
C PHE A 50 -4.41 -2.68 -2.03
N GLY A 51 -5.35 -3.46 -1.52
CA GLY A 51 -6.47 -4.01 -2.29
C GLY A 51 -7.32 -2.89 -2.87
N TYR A 52 -7.94 -3.15 -4.03
CA TYR A 52 -8.72 -2.17 -4.79
C TYR A 52 -7.94 -0.93 -5.27
N ALA A 53 -6.61 -0.88 -5.16
CA ALA A 53 -5.79 0.26 -5.60
C ALA A 53 -5.98 0.68 -7.07
N ARG A 54 -6.49 -0.21 -7.93
CA ARG A 54 -6.79 0.08 -9.34
C ARG A 54 -8.16 0.74 -9.57
N GLN A 55 -8.97 0.86 -8.53
CA GLN A 55 -10.27 1.56 -8.53
C GLN A 55 -10.12 2.91 -7.80
N ASP A 56 -9.08 3.64 -8.18
CA ASP A 56 -8.59 4.91 -7.64
C ASP A 56 -9.04 6.15 -8.41
N ARG A 57 -9.86 5.96 -9.46
CA ARG A 57 -10.53 7.03 -10.19
C ARG A 57 -11.87 6.56 -10.71
N ILE A 58 -12.76 7.51 -10.96
CA ILE A 58 -14.03 7.26 -11.66
C ILE A 58 -13.70 7.23 -13.16
N ALA A 59 -13.71 6.05 -13.79
CA ALA A 59 -13.41 5.93 -15.21
C ALA A 59 -14.64 6.17 -16.08
N SER A 60 -15.83 5.85 -15.58
CA SER A 60 -17.12 6.16 -16.22
C SER A 60 -18.17 6.62 -15.20
N SER A 61 -19.25 7.25 -15.69
CA SER A 61 -20.33 7.75 -14.83
C SER A 61 -20.92 6.63 -13.98
N ARG A 62 -21.11 6.88 -12.68
CA ARG A 62 -21.68 5.94 -11.68
C ARG A 62 -20.80 4.74 -11.33
N GLU A 63 -19.50 4.79 -11.61
CA GLU A 63 -18.56 3.81 -11.05
C GLU A 63 -18.13 4.17 -9.61
N PRO A 64 -17.86 3.15 -8.77
CA PRO A 64 -17.38 3.39 -7.42
C PRO A 64 -15.91 3.82 -7.39
N LEU A 65 -15.57 4.70 -6.45
CA LEU A 65 -14.19 5.00 -6.07
C LEU A 65 -13.77 4.10 -4.91
N THR A 66 -13.64 2.80 -5.16
CA THR A 66 -13.49 1.79 -4.10
C THR A 66 -12.19 1.95 -3.32
N ALA A 67 -11.11 2.43 -3.92
CA ALA A 67 -9.87 2.72 -3.18
C ALA A 67 -10.10 3.78 -2.08
N LYS A 68 -10.90 4.83 -2.34
CA LYS A 68 -11.29 5.83 -1.34
C LYS A 68 -12.23 5.23 -0.29
N LEU A 69 -13.16 4.35 -0.68
CA LEU A 69 -14.01 3.63 0.26
C LEU A 69 -13.16 2.80 1.25
N VAL A 70 -12.17 2.04 0.76
CA VAL A 70 -11.27 1.25 1.60
C VAL A 70 -10.44 2.15 2.54
N ALA A 71 -9.90 3.24 2.02
CA ALA A 71 -9.19 4.22 2.85
C ALA A 71 -10.08 4.77 3.97
N ASN A 72 -11.31 5.17 3.65
CA ASN A 72 -12.28 5.65 4.64
C ASN A 72 -12.62 4.58 5.69
N MET A 73 -12.77 3.32 5.30
CA MET A 73 -13.03 2.23 6.23
C MET A 73 -11.87 2.03 7.22
N LEU A 74 -10.62 2.04 6.74
CA LEU A 74 -9.44 1.91 7.60
C LEU A 74 -9.33 3.09 8.59
N VAL A 75 -9.46 4.32 8.09
CA VAL A 75 -9.46 5.53 8.93
C VAL A 75 -10.58 5.45 9.97
N LYS A 76 -11.80 5.11 9.54
CA LYS A 76 -12.96 5.06 10.44
C LYS A 76 -12.88 3.94 11.47
N ALA A 77 -12.23 2.83 11.15
CA ALA A 77 -11.99 1.74 12.09
C ALA A 77 -11.00 2.11 13.21
N GLY A 78 -10.19 3.16 13.03
CA GLY A 78 -9.25 3.66 14.03
C GLY A 78 -7.78 3.51 13.67
N VAL A 79 -7.45 3.25 12.40
CA VAL A 79 -6.05 3.25 11.94
C VAL A 79 -5.47 4.65 12.07
N SER A 80 -4.28 4.76 12.67
CA SER A 80 -3.55 6.01 12.90
C SER A 80 -2.56 6.34 11.79
N ARG A 81 -2.03 5.32 11.09
CA ARG A 81 -1.07 5.45 9.99
C ARG A 81 -1.14 4.24 9.07
N VAL A 82 -0.88 4.44 7.79
CA VAL A 82 -0.69 3.35 6.82
C VAL A 82 0.74 3.36 6.27
N LEU A 83 1.40 2.21 6.28
CA LEU A 83 2.64 1.97 5.55
C LEU A 83 2.31 1.02 4.40
N THR A 84 2.71 1.35 3.18
CA THR A 84 2.39 0.53 1.99
C THR A 84 3.52 0.54 0.97
N LEU A 85 3.40 -0.27 -0.08
CA LEU A 85 4.41 -0.44 -1.11
C LEU A 85 3.80 -0.16 -2.49
N ASP A 86 4.47 0.70 -3.25
CA ASP A 86 4.20 0.98 -4.67
C ASP A 86 2.70 1.08 -5.03
N LEU A 87 2.01 2.03 -4.39
CA LEU A 87 0.62 2.34 -4.73
C LEU A 87 0.43 2.49 -6.25
N HIS A 88 -0.70 1.97 -6.74
CA HIS A 88 -1.02 2.02 -8.17
C HIS A 88 -0.95 3.44 -8.75
N ALA A 89 -1.46 4.40 -7.98
CA ALA A 89 -1.31 5.82 -8.22
C ALA A 89 -0.93 6.51 -6.90
N VAL A 90 0.03 7.42 -6.95
CA VAL A 90 0.53 8.15 -5.77
C VAL A 90 -0.56 9.01 -5.12
N GLN A 91 -1.58 9.41 -5.89
CA GLN A 91 -2.74 10.18 -5.43
C GLN A 91 -3.60 9.41 -4.42
N VAL A 92 -3.53 8.08 -4.38
CA VAL A 92 -4.22 7.26 -3.39
C VAL A 92 -3.81 7.64 -1.95
N GLN A 93 -2.60 8.17 -1.74
CA GLN A 93 -2.19 8.70 -0.43
C GLN A 93 -3.13 9.82 0.04
N GLY A 94 -3.59 10.67 -0.88
CA GLY A 94 -4.55 11.75 -0.58
C GLY A 94 -5.98 11.26 -0.29
N PHE A 95 -6.24 9.95 -0.37
CA PHE A 95 -7.51 9.39 0.11
C PHE A 95 -7.56 9.21 1.62
N PHE A 96 -6.41 9.25 2.28
CA PHE A 96 -6.31 9.12 3.72
C PHE A 96 -6.15 10.50 4.36
N ASP A 97 -6.93 10.76 5.40
CA ASP A 97 -6.79 11.95 6.25
C ASP A 97 -5.79 11.71 7.40
N ILE A 98 -5.02 10.61 7.31
CA ILE A 98 -3.98 10.18 8.24
C ILE A 98 -2.66 10.02 7.48
N PRO A 99 -1.49 10.01 8.15
CA PRO A 99 -0.21 9.80 7.49
C PRO A 99 -0.15 8.46 6.73
N VAL A 100 0.36 8.53 5.49
CA VAL A 100 0.61 7.36 4.65
C VAL A 100 2.06 7.39 4.20
N ASP A 101 2.79 6.32 4.52
CA ASP A 101 4.15 6.10 4.05
C ASP A 101 4.09 5.12 2.86
N ASN A 102 4.13 5.65 1.63
CA ASN A 102 4.23 4.83 0.42
C ASN A 102 5.70 4.59 0.06
N LEU A 103 6.20 3.40 0.40
CA LEU A 103 7.56 2.96 0.13
C LEU A 103 7.69 2.49 -1.33
N TYR A 104 8.84 2.73 -1.93
CA TYR A 104 9.12 2.40 -3.34
C TYR A 104 10.13 1.26 -3.44
N THR A 105 9.81 0.24 -4.23
CA THR A 105 10.70 -0.92 -4.42
C THR A 105 11.71 -0.74 -5.55
N VAL A 106 11.57 0.28 -6.40
CA VAL A 106 12.46 0.51 -7.56
C VAL A 106 13.95 0.50 -7.19
N PRO A 107 14.42 1.18 -6.13
CA PRO A 107 15.85 1.14 -5.76
C PRO A 107 16.34 -0.26 -5.39
N LEU A 108 15.49 -1.08 -4.76
CA LEU A 108 15.81 -2.45 -4.39
C LEU A 108 15.94 -3.32 -5.64
N PHE A 109 15.02 -3.19 -6.59
CA PHE A 109 15.08 -3.92 -7.86
C PHE A 109 16.24 -3.46 -8.73
N ALA A 110 16.51 -2.15 -8.80
CA ALA A 110 17.66 -1.61 -9.50
C ALA A 110 18.97 -2.24 -9.00
N LYS A 111 19.20 -2.22 -7.68
CA LYS A 111 20.35 -2.87 -7.06
C LYS A 111 20.46 -4.35 -7.47
N HIS A 112 19.36 -5.09 -7.40
CA HIS A 112 19.33 -6.49 -7.80
C HIS A 112 19.77 -6.73 -9.27
N TYR A 113 19.38 -5.84 -10.18
CA TYR A 113 19.76 -5.93 -11.60
C TYR A 113 21.21 -5.50 -11.84
N CYS A 114 21.68 -4.45 -11.17
CA CYS A 114 23.08 -4.03 -11.22
C CYS A 114 24.01 -5.15 -10.71
N ASP A 115 23.66 -5.80 -9.60
CA ASP A 115 24.42 -6.92 -9.02
C ASP A 115 24.48 -8.14 -9.97
N LYS A 116 23.56 -8.22 -10.95
CA LYS A 116 23.54 -9.24 -12.01
C LYS A 116 24.23 -8.81 -13.30
N GLY A 117 24.80 -7.60 -13.35
CA GLY A 117 25.46 -7.06 -14.54
C GLY A 117 24.51 -6.46 -15.58
N PHE A 118 23.23 -6.24 -15.25
CA PHE A 118 22.31 -5.51 -16.12
C PHE A 118 22.43 -4.00 -15.86
N LEU A 119 23.51 -3.39 -16.36
CA LEU A 119 23.80 -1.95 -16.27
C LEU A 119 24.36 -1.43 -17.60
N GLY A 120 24.09 -0.17 -17.93
CA GLY A 120 24.67 0.56 -19.05
C GLY A 120 23.88 0.46 -20.35
N SER A 121 24.48 0.95 -21.44
CA SER A 121 23.81 1.21 -22.73
C SER A 121 23.19 -0.01 -23.43
N ASP A 122 23.58 -1.22 -23.04
CA ASP A 122 23.08 -2.48 -23.62
C ASP A 122 21.82 -3.00 -22.93
N VAL A 123 21.33 -2.29 -21.90
CA VAL A 123 20.12 -2.66 -21.14
C VAL A 123 18.94 -1.78 -21.54
N VAL A 124 17.80 -2.42 -21.83
CA VAL A 124 16.57 -1.73 -22.18
C VAL A 124 15.46 -2.10 -21.20
N VAL A 125 14.88 -1.11 -20.54
CA VAL A 125 13.70 -1.29 -19.69
C VAL A 125 12.43 -1.05 -20.49
N VAL A 126 11.59 -2.09 -20.60
CA VAL A 126 10.34 -2.03 -21.38
C VAL A 126 9.13 -1.91 -20.47
N SER A 127 8.26 -0.93 -20.73
CA SER A 127 6.94 -0.86 -20.08
C SER A 127 5.91 -1.64 -20.90
N PRO A 128 5.17 -2.60 -20.33
CA PRO A 128 4.16 -3.35 -21.07
C PRO A 128 2.90 -2.55 -21.40
N LYS A 129 2.68 -1.40 -20.73
CA LYS A 129 1.54 -0.50 -20.91
C LYS A 129 1.93 0.95 -20.67
N ASN A 130 1.19 1.90 -21.23
CA ASN A 130 1.44 3.34 -21.05
C ASN A 130 1.45 3.77 -19.57
N SER A 131 0.61 3.17 -18.73
CA SER A 131 0.57 3.48 -17.29
C SER A 131 1.84 3.08 -16.53
N GLY A 132 2.67 2.20 -17.09
CA GLY A 132 3.94 1.78 -16.49
C GLY A 132 5.15 2.62 -16.90
N VAL A 133 5.01 3.55 -17.86
CA VAL A 133 6.15 4.26 -18.48
C VAL A 133 6.97 5.02 -17.44
N LYS A 134 6.33 5.67 -16.46
CA LYS A 134 7.05 6.37 -15.38
C LYS A 134 7.91 5.42 -14.52
N ARG A 135 7.40 4.22 -14.22
CA ARG A 135 8.14 3.20 -13.45
C ARG A 135 9.28 2.62 -14.28
N ALA A 136 9.04 2.31 -15.55
CA ALA A 136 10.08 1.82 -16.46
C ALA A 136 11.21 2.85 -16.62
N ARG A 137 10.86 4.12 -16.84
CA ARG A 137 11.84 5.21 -16.90
C ARG A 137 12.62 5.36 -15.60
N SER A 138 11.95 5.35 -14.45
CA SER A 138 12.64 5.45 -13.17
C SER A 138 13.64 4.30 -12.97
N LEU A 139 13.27 3.06 -13.34
CA LEU A 139 14.22 1.96 -13.29
C LEU A 139 15.37 2.16 -14.29
N ALA A 140 15.11 2.58 -15.52
CA ALA A 140 16.15 2.87 -16.51
C ALA A 140 17.16 3.90 -15.99
N GLU A 141 16.71 4.98 -15.34
CA GLU A 141 17.58 5.99 -14.73
C GLU A 141 18.49 5.43 -13.62
N TYR A 142 18.14 4.30 -12.98
CA TYR A 142 19.03 3.61 -12.05
C TYR A 142 19.97 2.59 -12.73
N LEU A 143 19.63 2.13 -13.93
CA LEU A 143 20.40 1.14 -14.69
C LEU A 143 21.31 1.77 -15.76
N ASP A 144 21.20 3.07 -15.99
CA ASP A 144 22.13 3.86 -16.80
C ASP A 144 23.46 4.09 -16.05
#